data_AF-A0A2H0QHI2-F1
#
_entry.id   AF-A0A2H0QHI2-F1
#
_cell.length_a   1.000
_cell.length_b   1.000
_cell.length_c   1.000
_cell.angle_alpha   90.00
_cell.angle_beta   90.00
_cell.angle_gamma   90.00
#
_symmetry.space_group_name_H-M   'P 1'
#
loop_
_entity.id
_entity.type
_entity.pdbx_description
1 polymer ?
#
loop_
_entity_poly.entity_id
_entity_poly.type
_entity_poly.pdbx_seq_one_letter_code
_entity_poly.pdbx_strand_id
1 'polypeptide(L)'
;MKIKFIFILSLFLIIGCGKHSISRPLNGQTEQFTSYSRDIQRKFLEAVINDDFSQVVSLIGEGAKIDFPDSLGKTPLIESLLAQNLLMSDLLLELGADPQHKDNSGKDSFQYSEESQDMTDVLNRLPFSQQYLDSSFILSAKEARPNESGSFNRTIIKLKRLLDKGAQVNAQDLQKNSALIYSAYYKLHEIAQFLLSIQGIDVNLAGSRRATALSWAKKNNDQAMIDLLISRGAH
;
A
#
# COMPACT_ATOMS: atom_id res chain seq x y z
N MET A 1 -13.68 -0.05 30.08
CA MET A 1 -12.34 -0.67 30.26
C MET A 1 -12.08 -1.57 29.07
N LYS A 2 -11.46 -1.10 27.99
CA LYS A 2 -10.00 -1.10 27.71
C LYS A 2 -9.33 -2.46 27.97
N ILE A 3 -9.09 -3.22 26.91
CA ILE A 3 -7.85 -3.99 26.71
C ILE A 3 -7.41 -3.75 25.26
N LYS A 4 -6.29 -3.04 25.11
CA LYS A 4 -5.51 -2.88 23.88
C LYS A 4 -4.44 -3.98 23.89
N PHE A 5 -4.31 -4.74 22.80
CA PHE A 5 -3.11 -5.54 22.53
C PHE A 5 -2.28 -4.74 21.51
N ILE A 6 -1.09 -4.30 21.91
CA ILE A 6 -0.08 -3.66 21.06
C ILE A 6 1.15 -4.57 21.10
N PHE A 7 1.59 -4.96 19.90
CA PHE A 7 2.90 -5.50 19.55
C PHE A 7 4.03 -4.58 20.03
N ILE A 8 5.06 -5.10 20.71
CA ILE A 8 6.43 -4.56 20.66
C ILE A 8 7.45 -5.71 20.79
N LEU A 9 8.37 -5.74 19.82
CA LEU A 9 9.77 -6.21 19.81
C LEU A 9 10.26 -7.12 20.95
N SER A 10 10.86 -8.26 20.58
CA SER A 10 12.02 -8.78 21.30
C SER A 10 13.21 -8.93 20.34
N LEU A 11 13.93 -7.82 20.22
CA LEU A 11 15.33 -7.78 19.82
C LEU A 11 16.14 -8.38 20.99
N PHE A 12 16.74 -9.55 20.85
CA PHE A 12 17.75 -10.02 21.81
C PHE A 12 19.15 -9.85 21.22
N LEU A 13 19.77 -8.78 21.70
CA LEU A 13 21.18 -8.49 21.70
C LEU A 13 21.81 -9.32 22.84
N ILE A 14 22.80 -10.17 22.58
CA ILE A 14 23.65 -10.74 23.63
C ILE A 14 25.12 -10.51 23.25
N ILE A 15 25.72 -9.54 23.95
CA ILE A 15 27.16 -9.34 24.11
C ILE A 15 27.67 -10.39 25.12
N GLY A 16 28.84 -10.97 24.88
CA GLY A 16 29.35 -12.12 25.64
C GLY A 16 29.97 -11.81 27.01
N CYS A 17 29.98 -12.82 27.89
CA CYS A 17 31.12 -13.25 28.73
C CYS A 17 30.75 -14.52 29.53
N GLY A 18 31.71 -15.44 29.73
CA GLY A 18 31.75 -16.33 30.91
C GLY A 18 31.21 -17.77 30.79
N LYS A 19 32.12 -18.70 30.47
CA LYS A 19 32.22 -20.11 30.92
C LYS A 19 30.99 -20.80 31.55
N HIS A 20 30.34 -21.69 30.78
CA HIS A 20 30.07 -23.11 31.05
C HIS A 20 28.84 -23.60 30.26
N SER A 21 29.12 -24.25 29.13
CA SER A 21 28.39 -25.41 28.58
C SER A 21 26.86 -25.48 28.72
N ILE A 22 26.12 -24.83 27.80
CA ILE A 22 25.00 -25.45 27.06
C ILE A 22 24.93 -24.82 25.65
N SER A 23 25.83 -25.22 24.75
CA SER A 23 25.75 -24.90 23.32
C SER A 23 25.12 -26.07 22.57
N ARG A 24 23.79 -26.07 22.45
CA ARG A 24 23.14 -26.72 21.29
C ARG A 24 22.70 -25.61 20.36
N PRO A 25 23.28 -25.49 19.16
CA PRO A 25 22.88 -24.43 18.24
C PRO A 25 21.47 -24.73 17.73
N LEU A 26 20.59 -23.74 17.80
CA LEU A 26 19.32 -23.66 17.05
C LEU A 26 19.56 -23.48 15.53
N ASN A 27 20.75 -23.88 15.01
CA ASN A 27 21.17 -23.61 13.64
C ASN A 27 20.26 -24.27 12.60
N GLY A 28 19.71 -25.45 12.86
CA GLY A 28 18.94 -26.19 11.84
C GLY A 28 17.65 -25.50 11.39
N GLN A 29 16.94 -24.83 12.30
CA GLN A 29 15.67 -24.15 11.99
C GLN A 29 15.92 -22.78 11.34
N THR A 30 16.95 -22.04 11.77
CA THR A 30 17.34 -20.76 11.19
C THR A 30 18.06 -20.91 9.85
N GLU A 31 18.85 -21.97 9.67
CA GLU A 31 19.50 -22.28 8.38
C GLU A 31 18.47 -22.76 7.36
N GLN A 32 17.49 -23.58 7.74
CA GLN A 32 16.39 -23.98 6.85
C GLN A 32 15.52 -22.79 6.45
N PHE A 33 15.18 -21.91 7.40
CA PHE A 33 14.37 -20.73 7.10
C PHE A 33 15.13 -19.73 6.20
N THR A 34 16.44 -19.57 6.40
CA THR A 34 17.29 -18.70 5.55
C THR A 34 17.67 -19.33 4.22
N SER A 35 17.74 -20.67 4.11
CA SER A 35 17.89 -21.34 2.81
C SER A 35 16.59 -21.27 2.01
N TYR A 36 15.45 -21.56 2.65
CA TYR A 36 14.13 -21.47 2.02
C TYR A 36 13.82 -20.07 1.52
N SER A 37 14.08 -19.05 2.35
CA SER A 37 13.94 -17.65 1.95
C SER A 37 14.90 -17.27 0.81
N ARG A 38 16.07 -17.89 0.68
CA ARG A 38 16.97 -17.63 -0.47
C ARG A 38 16.51 -18.36 -1.72
N ASP A 39 15.99 -19.57 -1.58
CA ASP A 39 15.49 -20.39 -2.67
C ASP A 39 14.24 -19.79 -3.31
N ILE A 40 13.32 -19.24 -2.52
CA ILE A 40 12.10 -18.60 -3.04
C ILE A 40 12.43 -17.31 -3.83
N GLN A 41 13.36 -16.48 -3.35
CA GLN A 41 13.76 -15.28 -4.11
C GLN A 41 14.52 -15.63 -5.38
N ARG A 42 15.39 -16.65 -5.34
CA ARG A 42 16.09 -17.12 -6.54
C ARG A 42 15.10 -17.58 -7.61
N LYS A 43 14.12 -18.41 -7.24
CA LYS A 43 13.05 -18.85 -8.15
C LYS A 43 12.23 -17.69 -8.68
N PHE A 44 11.96 -16.69 -7.85
CA PHE A 44 11.25 -15.48 -8.26
C PHE A 44 12.02 -14.73 -9.35
N LEU A 45 13.32 -14.51 -9.13
CA LEU A 45 14.15 -13.83 -10.12
C LEU A 45 14.28 -14.64 -11.41
N GLU A 46 14.43 -15.97 -11.32
CA GLU A 46 14.43 -16.86 -12.48
C GLU A 46 13.11 -16.76 -13.27
N ALA A 47 11.97 -16.69 -12.59
CA ALA A 47 10.67 -16.51 -13.23
C ALA A 47 10.57 -15.15 -13.96
N VAL A 48 11.09 -14.08 -13.35
CA VAL A 48 11.14 -12.74 -13.97
C VAL A 48 12.02 -12.75 -15.23
N ILE A 49 13.21 -13.34 -15.15
CA ILE A 49 14.15 -13.42 -16.28
C ILE A 49 13.58 -14.29 -17.42
N ASN A 50 12.86 -15.36 -17.09
CA ASN A 50 12.27 -16.28 -18.06
C ASN A 50 10.87 -15.84 -18.55
N ASP A 51 10.40 -14.66 -18.15
CA ASP A 51 9.08 -14.12 -18.51
C ASP A 51 7.90 -15.01 -18.06
N ASP A 52 8.05 -15.72 -16.94
CA ASP A 52 7.02 -16.59 -16.37
C ASP A 52 6.13 -15.81 -15.39
N PHE A 53 5.18 -15.05 -15.95
CA PHE A 53 4.19 -14.26 -15.20
C PHE A 53 3.42 -15.10 -14.16
N SER A 54 3.06 -16.34 -14.51
CA SER A 54 2.25 -17.19 -13.63
C SER A 54 3.04 -17.60 -12.39
N GLN A 55 4.32 -17.96 -12.58
CA GLN A 55 5.21 -18.30 -11.48
C GLN A 55 5.56 -17.10 -10.62
N VAL A 56 5.73 -15.90 -11.20
CA VAL A 56 5.91 -14.64 -10.45
C VAL A 56 4.72 -14.42 -9.49
N VAL A 57 3.49 -14.50 -9.99
CA VAL A 57 2.28 -14.32 -9.15
C VAL A 57 2.16 -15.41 -8.08
N SER A 58 2.43 -16.67 -8.43
CA SER A 58 2.39 -17.78 -7.47
C SER A 58 3.38 -17.58 -6.32
N LEU A 59 4.63 -17.20 -6.65
CA LEU A 59 5.69 -17.02 -5.66
C LEU A 59 5.43 -15.83 -4.73
N ILE A 60 4.81 -14.73 -5.20
CA ILE A 60 4.30 -13.68 -4.28
C ILE A 60 3.29 -14.27 -3.29
N GLY A 61 2.36 -15.10 -3.77
CA GLY A 61 1.39 -15.80 -2.93
C GLY A 61 2.02 -16.72 -1.88
N GLU A 62 3.19 -17.29 -2.19
CA GLU A 62 4.02 -18.11 -1.28
C GLU A 62 4.90 -17.28 -0.33
N GLY A 63 4.88 -15.95 -0.45
CA GLY A 63 5.62 -15.04 0.42
C GLY A 63 6.99 -14.60 -0.13
N ALA A 64 7.23 -14.73 -1.43
CA ALA A 64 8.34 -14.05 -2.09
C ALA A 64 8.26 -12.55 -1.85
N LYS A 65 9.42 -11.91 -1.69
CA LYS A 65 9.49 -10.45 -1.55
C LYS A 65 9.57 -9.89 -2.97
N ILE A 66 9.04 -8.71 -3.20
CA ILE A 66 9.04 -8.13 -4.54
C ILE A 66 10.28 -7.26 -4.82
N ASP A 67 10.78 -6.55 -3.81
CA ASP A 67 11.93 -5.63 -3.93
C ASP A 67 13.22 -6.20 -3.33
N PHE A 68 13.47 -7.52 -3.44
CA PHE A 68 14.74 -8.06 -2.95
C PHE A 68 15.88 -7.66 -3.91
N PRO A 69 16.98 -7.10 -3.40
CA PRO A 69 18.12 -6.78 -4.25
C PRO A 69 18.99 -8.00 -4.53
N ASP A 70 19.59 -8.03 -5.72
CA ASP A 70 20.70 -8.93 -6.05
C ASP A 70 22.03 -8.44 -5.42
N SER A 71 23.16 -9.03 -5.83
CA SER A 71 24.49 -8.62 -5.35
C SER A 71 24.91 -7.20 -5.75
N LEU A 72 24.28 -6.64 -6.79
CA LEU A 72 24.52 -5.29 -7.28
C LEU A 72 23.50 -4.28 -6.73
N GLY A 73 22.56 -4.71 -5.89
CA GLY A 73 21.47 -3.86 -5.40
C GLY A 73 20.27 -3.76 -6.35
N LYS A 74 20.27 -4.52 -7.44
CA LYS A 74 19.20 -4.46 -8.44
C LYS A 74 18.00 -5.29 -8.00
N THR A 75 16.82 -4.71 -8.10
CA THR A 75 15.54 -5.39 -7.82
C THR A 75 15.05 -6.12 -9.07
N PRO A 76 14.10 -7.07 -8.93
CA PRO A 76 13.42 -7.70 -10.06
C PRO A 76 12.84 -6.70 -11.08
N LEU A 77 12.37 -5.53 -10.62
CA LEU A 77 11.88 -4.46 -11.49
C LEU A 77 13.01 -3.81 -12.29
N ILE A 78 14.18 -3.57 -11.71
CA ILE A 78 15.35 -3.09 -12.46
C ILE A 78 15.78 -4.13 -13.50
N GLU A 79 15.74 -5.42 -13.16
CA GLU A 79 16.07 -6.50 -14.10
C GLU A 79 15.09 -6.59 -15.27
N SER A 80 13.77 -6.43 -15.04
CA SER A 80 12.79 -6.41 -16.13
C SER A 80 12.95 -5.21 -17.07
N LEU A 81 13.36 -4.05 -16.54
CA LEU A 81 13.67 -2.86 -17.34
C LEU A 81 14.94 -3.04 -18.19
N LEU A 82 15.99 -3.63 -17.61
CA LEU A 82 17.22 -3.97 -18.34
C LEU A 82 16.96 -4.98 -19.47
N ALA A 83 16.05 -5.93 -19.24
CA ALA A 83 15.58 -6.87 -20.25
C ALA A 83 14.62 -6.25 -21.29
N GLN A 84 14.29 -4.96 -21.15
CA GLN A 84 13.30 -4.25 -21.96
C GLN A 84 11.93 -4.94 -22.01
N ASN A 85 11.53 -5.56 -20.90
CA ASN A 85 10.28 -6.30 -20.80
C ASN A 85 9.18 -5.44 -20.18
N LEU A 86 8.37 -4.80 -21.03
CA LEU A 86 7.28 -3.90 -20.63
C LEU A 86 6.24 -4.63 -19.78
N LEU A 87 5.84 -5.82 -20.22
CA LEU A 87 4.75 -6.58 -19.59
C LEU A 87 5.15 -7.09 -18.21
N MET A 88 6.37 -7.61 -18.06
CA MET A 88 6.85 -8.06 -16.76
C MET A 88 7.07 -6.88 -15.81
N SER A 89 7.58 -5.76 -16.33
CA SER A 89 7.71 -4.53 -15.54
C SER A 89 6.35 -4.06 -15.05
N ASP A 90 5.34 -4.02 -15.91
CA ASP A 90 3.97 -3.66 -15.56
C ASP A 90 3.39 -4.61 -14.49
N LEU A 91 3.56 -5.93 -14.65
CA LEU A 91 3.13 -6.90 -13.63
C LEU A 91 3.83 -6.66 -12.28
N LEU A 92 5.15 -6.48 -12.26
CA LEU A 92 5.90 -6.23 -11.02
C LEU A 92 5.43 -4.94 -10.35
N LEU A 93 5.17 -3.90 -11.14
CA LEU A 93 4.57 -2.66 -10.64
C LEU A 93 3.18 -2.88 -10.08
N GLU A 94 2.29 -3.66 -10.74
CA GLU A 94 0.95 -4.00 -10.23
C GLU A 94 1.00 -4.77 -8.90
N LEU A 95 1.99 -5.66 -8.76
CA LEU A 95 2.24 -6.43 -7.55
C LEU A 95 2.86 -5.59 -6.42
N GLY A 96 3.32 -4.37 -6.71
CA GLY A 96 3.78 -3.40 -5.73
C GLY A 96 5.28 -3.24 -5.62
N ALA A 97 6.03 -3.52 -6.69
CA ALA A 97 7.45 -3.21 -6.76
C ALA A 97 7.69 -1.71 -6.59
N ASP A 98 8.72 -1.33 -5.83
CA ASP A 98 9.13 0.05 -5.62
C ASP A 98 10.09 0.51 -6.73
N PRO A 99 9.68 1.43 -7.62
CA PRO A 99 10.53 1.94 -8.69
C PRO A 99 11.62 2.90 -8.19
N GLN A 100 11.59 3.32 -6.92
CA GLN A 100 12.58 4.24 -6.33
C GLN A 100 13.70 3.50 -5.58
N HIS A 101 13.68 2.17 -5.54
CA HIS A 101 14.78 1.40 -4.96
C HIS A 101 16.07 1.71 -5.71
N LYS A 102 17.11 2.12 -4.98
CA LYS A 102 18.42 2.44 -5.56
C LYS A 102 19.35 1.25 -5.46
N ASP A 103 19.97 0.90 -6.57
CA ASP A 103 21.03 -0.09 -6.62
C ASP A 103 22.33 0.43 -5.96
N ASN A 104 23.39 -0.39 -5.96
CA ASN A 104 24.67 -0.02 -5.37
C ASN A 104 25.39 1.12 -6.11
N SER A 105 24.96 1.46 -7.33
CA SER A 105 25.43 2.62 -8.10
C SER A 105 24.62 3.89 -7.82
N GLY A 106 23.56 3.78 -7.01
CA GLY A 106 22.64 4.87 -6.69
C GLY A 106 21.55 5.09 -7.74
N LYS A 107 21.39 4.15 -8.69
CA LYS A 107 20.41 4.22 -9.77
C LYS A 107 19.10 3.52 -9.39
N ASP A 108 17.97 4.15 -9.70
CA ASP A 108 16.63 3.58 -9.54
C ASP A 108 15.98 3.17 -10.87
N SER A 109 14.78 2.60 -10.83
CA SER A 109 14.07 2.13 -12.02
C SER A 109 13.80 3.24 -13.03
N PHE A 110 13.52 4.48 -12.60
CA PHE A 110 13.32 5.60 -13.52
C PHE A 110 14.57 5.89 -14.33
N GLN A 111 15.74 5.86 -13.68
CA GLN A 111 17.01 6.11 -14.36
C GLN A 111 17.38 4.98 -15.34
N TYR A 112 16.91 3.76 -15.12
CA TYR A 112 17.05 2.65 -16.08
C TYR A 112 16.04 2.72 -17.22
N SER A 113 14.91 3.41 -17.06
CA SER A 113 13.90 3.54 -18.11
C SER A 113 14.14 4.70 -19.07
N GLU A 114 14.99 5.68 -18.72
CA GLU A 114 15.20 6.92 -19.50
C GLU A 114 15.61 6.69 -20.96
N GLU A 115 16.25 5.56 -21.27
CA GLU A 115 16.65 5.20 -22.63
C GLU A 115 15.48 4.72 -23.51
N SER A 116 14.31 4.45 -22.92
CA SER A 116 13.10 3.96 -23.60
C SER A 116 11.85 4.72 -23.17
N GLN A 117 11.21 5.40 -24.12
CA GLN A 117 9.97 6.12 -23.87
C GLN A 117 8.88 5.19 -23.33
N ASP A 118 8.76 3.98 -23.88
CA ASP A 118 7.75 3.01 -23.44
C ASP A 118 8.00 2.51 -22.01
N MET A 119 9.26 2.31 -21.62
CA MET A 119 9.61 1.93 -20.23
C MET A 119 9.32 3.05 -19.26
N THR A 120 9.67 4.29 -19.66
CA THR A 120 9.38 5.48 -18.88
C THR A 120 7.86 5.65 -18.72
N ASP A 121 7.08 5.36 -19.76
CA ASP A 121 5.63 5.34 -19.70
C ASP A 121 5.08 4.29 -18.74
N VAL A 122 5.62 3.07 -18.71
CA VAL A 122 5.21 2.02 -17.74
C VAL A 122 5.45 2.47 -16.31
N LEU A 123 6.62 3.06 -16.01
CA LEU A 123 6.90 3.64 -14.70
C LEU A 123 6.08 4.90 -14.42
N ASN A 124 5.62 5.64 -15.42
CA ASN A 124 4.73 6.79 -15.19
C ASN A 124 3.26 6.37 -15.01
N ARG A 125 2.89 5.19 -15.54
CA ARG A 125 1.55 4.59 -15.40
C ARG A 125 1.35 3.88 -14.05
N LEU A 126 2.35 3.95 -13.17
CA LEU A 126 2.38 3.30 -11.86
C LEU A 126 0.99 3.19 -11.21
N PRO A 127 0.49 1.96 -10.97
CA PRO A 127 -0.66 1.71 -10.11
C PRO A 127 -0.36 2.06 -8.63
N PHE A 128 0.81 2.65 -8.34
CA PHE A 128 1.20 3.24 -7.06
C PHE A 128 1.70 4.68 -7.17
N SER A 129 1.50 5.36 -8.30
CA SER A 129 1.71 6.81 -8.34
C SER A 129 0.83 7.46 -7.27
N GLN A 130 1.31 8.53 -6.63
CA GLN A 130 0.51 9.23 -5.62
C GLN A 130 -0.86 9.61 -6.18
N GLN A 131 -0.91 10.05 -7.44
CA GLN A 131 -2.14 10.36 -8.15
C GLN A 131 -3.08 9.14 -8.27
N TYR A 132 -2.57 7.97 -8.62
CA TYR A 132 -3.38 6.74 -8.68
C TYR A 132 -3.88 6.33 -7.29
N LEU A 133 -2.99 6.35 -6.29
CA LEU A 133 -3.31 6.01 -4.91
C LEU A 133 -4.44 6.90 -4.36
N ASP A 134 -4.28 8.20 -4.53
CA ASP A 134 -5.24 9.23 -4.14
C ASP A 134 -6.57 9.05 -4.89
N SER A 135 -6.52 8.88 -6.22
CA SER A 135 -7.71 8.67 -7.05
C SER A 135 -8.46 7.40 -6.64
N SER A 136 -7.73 6.30 -6.40
CA SER A 136 -8.29 5.02 -5.96
C SER A 136 -8.87 5.09 -4.55
N PHE A 137 -8.25 5.87 -3.66
CA PHE A 137 -8.73 6.09 -2.30
C PHE A 137 -10.08 6.83 -2.33
N ILE A 138 -10.17 7.91 -3.09
CA ILE A 138 -11.42 8.67 -3.25
C ILE A 138 -12.50 7.82 -3.94
N LEU A 139 -12.14 7.11 -5.01
CA LEU A 139 -13.07 6.26 -5.77
C LEU A 139 -13.66 5.15 -4.91
N SER A 140 -12.88 4.57 -3.99
CA SER A 140 -13.34 3.52 -3.08
C SER A 140 -14.52 3.97 -2.20
N ALA A 141 -14.52 5.22 -1.73
CA ALA A 141 -15.67 5.79 -1.01
C ALA A 141 -16.84 6.11 -1.96
N LYS A 142 -16.56 6.60 -3.16
CA LYS A 142 -17.58 6.96 -4.17
C LYS A 142 -18.36 5.75 -4.71
N GLU A 143 -17.69 4.60 -4.84
CA GLU A 143 -18.27 3.35 -5.39
C GLU A 143 -18.85 2.42 -4.32
N ALA A 144 -18.74 2.78 -3.03
CA ALA A 144 -19.29 1.97 -1.96
C ALA A 144 -20.80 1.79 -2.15
N ARG A 145 -21.27 0.55 -2.01
CA ARG A 145 -22.68 0.19 -2.22
C ARG A 145 -23.35 -0.09 -0.87
N PRO A 146 -24.02 0.90 -0.25
CA PRO A 146 -24.50 0.76 1.13
C PRO A 146 -25.54 -0.35 1.34
N ASN A 147 -26.27 -0.73 0.29
CA ASN A 147 -27.31 -1.76 0.36
C ASN A 147 -26.78 -3.17 0.04
N GLU A 148 -25.49 -3.33 -0.26
CA GLU A 148 -24.86 -4.62 -0.53
C GLU A 148 -24.21 -5.16 0.74
N SER A 149 -24.55 -6.39 1.12
CA SER A 149 -24.02 -7.03 2.33
C SER A 149 -22.49 -7.12 2.28
N GLY A 150 -21.83 -6.63 3.34
CA GLY A 150 -20.37 -6.63 3.45
C GLY A 150 -19.63 -5.58 2.62
N SER A 151 -20.34 -4.70 1.90
CA SER A 151 -19.73 -3.66 1.06
C SER A 151 -18.83 -2.71 1.85
N PHE A 152 -19.28 -2.24 3.02
CA PHE A 152 -18.50 -1.34 3.87
C PHE A 152 -17.19 -1.97 4.35
N ASN A 153 -17.21 -3.25 4.75
CA ASN A 153 -16.00 -3.96 5.19
C ASN A 153 -14.99 -4.09 4.05
N ARG A 154 -15.47 -4.42 2.84
CA ARG A 154 -14.63 -4.48 1.63
C ARG A 154 -13.99 -3.12 1.34
N THR A 155 -14.77 -2.05 1.37
CA THR A 155 -14.28 -0.69 1.13
C THR A 155 -13.27 -0.28 2.20
N ILE A 156 -13.54 -0.51 3.48
CA ILE A 156 -12.62 -0.17 4.58
C ILE A 156 -11.30 -0.93 4.45
N ILE A 157 -11.33 -2.23 4.13
CA ILE A 157 -10.10 -3.01 3.88
C ILE A 157 -9.31 -2.43 2.71
N LYS A 158 -9.97 -2.05 1.62
CA LYS A 158 -9.33 -1.41 0.47
C LYS A 158 -8.71 -0.05 0.85
N LEU A 159 -9.43 0.78 1.59
CA LEU A 159 -8.93 2.08 2.06
C LEU A 159 -7.69 1.91 2.95
N LYS A 160 -7.70 0.95 3.89
CA LYS A 160 -6.52 0.64 4.73
C LYS A 160 -5.30 0.29 3.88
N ARG A 161 -5.46 -0.63 2.93
CA ARG A 161 -4.37 -1.02 2.02
C ARG A 161 -3.82 0.17 1.22
N LEU A 162 -4.69 1.08 0.77
CA LEU A 162 -4.26 2.26 0.02
C LEU A 162 -3.49 3.25 0.91
N LEU A 163 -3.93 3.44 2.17
CA LEU A 163 -3.20 4.25 3.15
C LEU A 163 -1.83 3.64 3.49
N ASP A 164 -1.76 2.31 3.67
CA ASP A 164 -0.51 1.60 3.91
C ASP A 164 0.49 1.77 2.75
N LYS A 165 -0.03 1.98 1.54
CA LYS A 165 0.76 2.26 0.32
C LYS A 165 1.01 3.74 0.07
N GLY A 166 0.56 4.64 0.95
CA GLY A 166 0.86 6.08 0.89
C GLY A 166 -0.24 6.97 0.30
N ALA A 167 -1.45 6.46 0.07
CA ALA A 167 -2.58 7.32 -0.33
C ALA A 167 -2.84 8.42 0.72
N GLN A 168 -3.11 9.64 0.26
CA GLN A 168 -3.40 10.76 1.16
C GLN A 168 -4.86 10.70 1.63
N VAL A 169 -5.08 10.69 2.95
CA VAL A 169 -6.43 10.69 3.54
C VAL A 169 -7.28 11.90 3.11
N ASN A 170 -6.62 13.04 2.88
CA ASN A 170 -7.23 14.30 2.47
C ASN A 170 -7.17 14.54 0.95
N ALA A 171 -6.85 13.50 0.15
CA ALA A 171 -6.85 13.62 -1.30
C ALA A 171 -8.21 14.14 -1.83
N GLN A 172 -8.15 14.95 -2.88
CA GLN A 172 -9.32 15.48 -3.57
C GLN A 172 -9.29 15.10 -5.05
N ASP A 173 -10.46 14.77 -5.61
CA ASP A 173 -10.58 14.47 -7.04
C ASP A 173 -10.57 15.77 -7.87
N LEU A 174 -10.74 15.66 -9.19
CA LEU A 174 -10.82 16.81 -10.11
C LEU A 174 -11.98 17.77 -9.76
N GLN A 175 -12.99 17.32 -9.02
CA GLN A 175 -14.10 18.14 -8.52
C GLN A 175 -13.84 18.68 -7.11
N LYS A 176 -12.62 18.54 -6.61
CA LYS A 176 -12.19 18.88 -5.25
C LYS A 176 -12.90 18.05 -4.17
N ASN A 177 -13.52 16.92 -4.47
CA ASN A 177 -14.20 16.12 -3.45
C ASN A 177 -13.25 15.07 -2.86
N SER A 178 -13.26 14.95 -1.53
CA SER A 178 -12.53 13.91 -0.80
C SER A 178 -13.40 12.69 -0.51
N ALA A 179 -12.77 11.61 -0.05
CA ALA A 179 -13.47 10.41 0.41
C ALA A 179 -14.49 10.72 1.52
N LEU A 180 -14.20 11.67 2.42
CA LEU A 180 -15.11 12.08 3.49
C LEU A 180 -16.33 12.85 2.95
N ILE A 181 -16.14 13.71 1.95
CA ILE A 181 -17.24 14.39 1.26
C ILE A 181 -18.18 13.37 0.59
N TYR A 182 -17.63 12.39 -0.14
CA TYR A 182 -18.42 11.33 -0.74
C TYR A 182 -19.15 10.48 0.30
N SER A 183 -18.52 10.21 1.44
CA SER A 183 -19.15 9.47 2.54
C SER A 183 -20.38 10.20 3.08
N ALA A 184 -20.33 11.53 3.23
CA ALA A 184 -21.50 12.32 3.63
C ALA A 184 -22.57 12.43 2.52
N TYR A 185 -22.14 12.56 1.26
CA TYR A 185 -23.06 12.65 0.11
C TYR A 185 -23.91 11.37 -0.04
N TYR A 186 -23.27 10.20 0.05
CA TYR A 186 -23.92 8.89 -0.11
C TYR A 186 -24.41 8.26 1.19
N LYS A 187 -24.35 8.98 2.33
CA LYS A 187 -24.79 8.50 3.66
C LYS A 187 -24.06 7.21 4.09
N LEU A 188 -22.74 7.19 3.94
CA LEU A 188 -21.87 6.05 4.26
C LEU A 188 -21.29 6.21 5.68
N HIS A 189 -22.12 6.01 6.71
CA HIS A 189 -21.75 6.27 8.12
C HIS A 189 -20.53 5.49 8.58
N GLU A 190 -20.42 4.20 8.23
CA GLU A 190 -19.33 3.33 8.64
C GLU A 190 -17.99 3.74 8.00
N ILE A 191 -18.04 4.13 6.72
CA ILE A 191 -16.85 4.62 6.00
C ILE A 191 -16.44 5.98 6.57
N ALA A 192 -17.39 6.89 6.83
CA ALA A 192 -17.10 8.16 7.48
C ALA A 192 -16.50 7.97 8.87
N GLN A 193 -17.04 7.04 9.68
CA GLN A 193 -16.53 6.70 11.00
C GLN A 193 -15.07 6.22 10.93
N PHE A 194 -14.76 5.34 9.97
CA PHE A 194 -13.40 4.87 9.70
C PHE A 194 -12.49 6.03 9.29
N LEU A 195 -12.87 6.83 8.29
CA LEU A 195 -12.06 7.94 7.80
C LEU A 195 -11.74 8.93 8.92
N LEU A 196 -12.75 9.33 9.70
CA LEU A 196 -12.58 10.26 10.81
C LEU A 196 -11.69 9.72 11.94
N SER A 197 -11.44 8.41 11.99
CA SER A 197 -10.53 7.78 12.94
C SER A 197 -9.06 7.85 12.53
N ILE A 198 -8.78 8.23 11.27
CA ILE A 198 -7.42 8.32 10.73
C ILE A 198 -6.77 9.62 11.23
N GLN A 199 -5.52 9.51 11.70
CA GLN A 199 -4.75 10.67 12.12
C GLN A 199 -4.47 11.61 10.94
N GLY A 200 -4.62 12.92 11.16
CA GLY A 200 -4.35 13.94 10.14
C GLY A 200 -5.50 14.20 9.17
N ILE A 201 -6.67 13.58 9.36
CA ILE A 201 -7.84 13.90 8.53
C ILE A 201 -8.33 15.33 8.76
N ASP A 202 -8.55 16.06 7.67
CA ASP A 202 -9.17 17.39 7.67
C ASP A 202 -10.69 17.26 7.48
N VAL A 203 -11.42 17.38 8.59
CA VAL A 203 -12.89 17.28 8.61
C VAL A 203 -13.58 18.46 7.91
N ASN A 204 -12.90 19.59 7.77
CA ASN A 204 -13.44 20.84 7.21
C ASN A 204 -13.05 21.06 5.76
N LEU A 205 -12.41 20.07 5.13
CA LEU A 205 -12.00 20.15 3.74
C LEU A 205 -13.20 20.46 2.84
N ALA A 206 -13.07 21.56 2.08
CA ALA A 206 -14.10 22.06 1.20
C ALA A 206 -13.88 21.56 -0.23
N GLY A 207 -14.91 20.97 -0.82
CA GLY A 207 -14.91 20.55 -2.21
C GLY A 207 -15.48 21.58 -3.17
N SER A 208 -16.08 21.09 -4.27
CA SER A 208 -16.72 21.97 -5.25
C SER A 208 -17.74 22.88 -4.59
N ARG A 209 -17.75 24.16 -4.99
CA ARG A 209 -18.63 25.21 -4.42
C ARG A 209 -18.48 25.40 -2.91
N ARG A 210 -17.31 25.07 -2.35
CA ARG A 210 -17.03 25.14 -0.90
C ARG A 210 -17.91 24.21 -0.06
N ALA A 211 -18.50 23.18 -0.66
CA ALA A 211 -19.30 22.20 0.06
C ALA A 211 -18.38 21.27 0.88
N THR A 212 -18.55 21.25 2.20
CA THR A 212 -17.89 20.33 3.13
C THR A 212 -18.72 19.06 3.33
N ALA A 213 -18.15 18.03 3.96
CA ALA A 213 -18.91 16.85 4.38
C ALA A 213 -20.12 17.24 5.25
N LEU A 214 -19.97 18.21 6.16
CA LEU A 214 -21.06 18.70 7.00
C LEU A 214 -22.17 19.38 6.19
N SER A 215 -21.82 20.13 5.14
CA SER A 215 -22.82 20.76 4.26
C SER A 215 -23.71 19.73 3.56
N TRP A 216 -23.13 18.62 3.10
CA TRP A 216 -23.87 17.51 2.49
C TRP A 216 -24.73 16.76 3.49
N ALA A 217 -24.21 16.48 4.69
CA ALA A 217 -24.97 15.85 5.76
C ALA A 217 -26.21 16.68 6.14
N LYS A 218 -26.06 18.00 6.29
CA LYS A 218 -27.17 18.94 6.52
C LYS A 218 -28.18 18.93 5.38
N LYS A 219 -27.73 19.04 4.13
CA LYS A 219 -28.61 19.02 2.95
C LYS A 219 -29.44 17.74 2.85
N ASN A 220 -28.86 16.61 3.26
CA ASN A 220 -29.47 15.29 3.22
C ASN A 220 -30.38 14.99 4.44
N ASN A 221 -30.47 15.91 5.41
CA ASN A 221 -31.11 15.73 6.71
C ASN A 221 -30.60 14.47 7.45
N ASP A 222 -29.30 14.17 7.33
CA ASP A 222 -28.68 13.00 7.92
C ASP A 222 -28.13 13.32 9.31
N GLN A 223 -28.98 13.25 10.34
CA GLN A 223 -28.62 13.64 11.69
C GLN A 223 -27.45 12.83 12.25
N ALA A 224 -27.41 11.52 11.98
CA ALA A 224 -26.32 10.66 12.44
C ALA A 224 -24.96 11.09 11.86
N MET A 225 -24.93 11.44 10.56
CA MET A 225 -23.71 11.96 9.93
C MET A 225 -23.34 13.36 10.44
N ILE A 226 -24.33 14.23 10.69
CA ILE A 226 -24.10 15.57 11.28
C ILE A 226 -23.43 15.44 12.64
N ASP A 227 -23.99 14.62 13.53
CA ASP A 227 -23.48 14.43 14.89
C ASP A 227 -22.06 13.83 14.85
N LEU A 228 -21.86 12.84 13.97
CA LEU A 228 -20.55 12.23 13.76
C LEU A 228 -19.49 13.26 13.35
N LEU A 229 -19.79 14.11 12.37
CA LEU A 229 -18.88 15.14 11.88
C LEU A 229 -18.61 16.23 12.92
N ILE A 230 -19.65 16.74 13.59
CA ILE A 230 -19.52 17.76 14.64
C ILE A 230 -18.67 17.23 15.80
N SER A 231 -18.84 15.96 16.19
CA SER A 231 -18.03 15.33 17.25
C SER A 231 -16.52 15.30 16.94
N ARG A 232 -16.15 15.53 15.67
CA ARG A 232 -14.75 15.58 15.18
C ARG A 232 -14.31 16.99 14.81
N GLY A 233 -15.08 18.02 15.16
CA GLY A 233 -14.70 19.43 14.95
C GLY A 233 -15.14 20.02 13.61
N ALA A 234 -16.12 19.41 12.94
CA ALA A 234 -16.72 20.01 11.75
C ALA A 234 -17.49 21.29 12.10
N HIS A 235 -17.30 22.36 11.35
CA HIS A 235 -18.03 23.64 11.51
C HIS A 235 -18.47 24.25 10.17
#